data_AF-R0J8C4-F1
#
_entry.id   AF-R0J8C4-F1
#
_cell.length_a   1.000
_cell.length_b   1.000
_cell.length_c   1.000
_cell.angle_alpha   90.00
_cell.angle_beta   90.00
_cell.angle_gamma   90.00
#
_symmetry.space_group_name_H-M   'P 1'
#
loop_
_entity.id
_entity.type
_entity.pdbx_description
1 polymer ?
#
loop_
_entity_poly.entity_id
_entity_poly.type
_entity_poly.pdbx_seq_one_letter_code
_entity_poly.pdbx_strand_id
1 'polypeptide(L)'
;GVSILMEPILKYIPLAVLFGIFLYMGVTSLFGIQLFDRILLLLMPPKYHPKEAYVTRVKTWRMHLFTLTQILVLALLWGVKASPASLALPFVLILTVPLRRFL
;
A
#
# COMPACT_ATOMS: atom_id res chain seq x y z
N GLY A 1 -11.10 -29.60 -0.83
CA GLY A 1 -10.01 -29.61 -1.83
C GLY A 1 -8.98 -30.66 -1.46
N VAL A 2 -8.01 -30.92 -2.35
CA VAL A 2 -6.98 -31.98 -2.17
C VAL A 2 -6.11 -31.79 -0.91
N SER A 3 -6.06 -30.57 -0.35
CA SER A 3 -5.34 -30.24 0.88
C SER A 3 -5.71 -31.10 2.10
N ILE A 4 -6.94 -31.64 2.15
CA ILE A 4 -7.39 -32.53 3.23
C ILE A 4 -6.63 -33.87 3.19
N LEU A 5 -6.28 -34.37 2.01
CA LEU A 5 -5.52 -35.61 1.85
C LEU A 5 -4.03 -35.44 2.18
N MET A 6 -3.53 -34.20 2.12
CA MET A 6 -2.13 -33.84 2.40
C MET A 6 -1.89 -33.41 3.85
N GLU A 7 -2.93 -33.41 4.70
CA GLU A 7 -2.86 -33.09 6.13
C GLU A 7 -1.66 -33.72 6.88
N PRO A 8 -1.33 -35.02 6.71
CA PRO A 8 -0.19 -35.62 7.43
C PRO A 8 1.16 -35.00 7.09
N ILE A 9 1.31 -34.43 5.88
CA ILE A 9 2.55 -33.76 5.46
C ILE A 9 2.54 -32.29 5.90
N LEU A 10 1.39 -31.62 5.79
CA LEU A 10 1.23 -30.20 6.13
C LEU A 10 1.47 -29.92 7.61
N LYS A 11 1.17 -30.87 8.50
CA LYS A 11 1.41 -30.74 9.95
C LYS A 11 2.88 -30.61 10.34
N TYR A 12 3.82 -31.07 9.49
CA TYR A 12 5.25 -30.92 9.74
C TYR A 12 5.76 -29.50 9.42
N ILE A 13 4.99 -28.68 8.72
CA ILE A 13 5.40 -27.32 8.37
C ILE A 13 5.16 -26.42 9.59
N PRO A 14 6.22 -25.84 10.19
CA PRO A 14 6.07 -24.96 11.32
C PRO A 14 5.36 -23.67 10.89
N LEU A 15 4.40 -23.19 11.70
CA LEU A 15 3.65 -21.95 11.43
C LEU A 15 4.56 -20.73 11.22
N ALA A 16 5.75 -20.72 11.83
CA ALA A 16 6.76 -19.68 11.64
C ALA A 16 7.16 -19.49 10.17
N VAL A 17 7.24 -20.58 9.38
CA VAL A 17 7.56 -20.51 7.95
C VAL A 17 6.45 -19.83 7.17
N LEU A 18 5.19 -20.08 7.52
CA LEU A 18 4.05 -19.41 6.90
C LEU A 18 4.07 -17.91 7.17
N PHE A 19 4.40 -17.47 8.39
CA PHE A 19 4.57 -16.05 8.69
C PHE A 19 5.66 -15.40 7.84
N GLY A 20 6.79 -16.10 7.62
CA GLY A 20 7.84 -15.65 6.71
C GLY A 20 7.35 -15.47 5.27
N ILE A 21 6.58 -16.44 4.76
CA ILE A 21 5.99 -16.36 3.41
C ILE A 21 4.96 -15.23 3.34
N PHE A 22 4.10 -15.06 4.35
CA PHE A 22 3.14 -13.96 4.41
C PHE A 22 3.83 -12.59 4.44
N LEU A 23 4.93 -12.45 5.17
CA LEU A 23 5.72 -11.22 5.19
C LEU A 23 6.34 -10.96 3.81
N TYR A 24 6.93 -11.97 3.17
CA TYR A 24 7.49 -11.86 1.82
C TYR A 24 6.43 -11.46 0.80
N MET A 25 5.23 -12.08 0.83
CA MET A 25 4.11 -11.69 -0.02
C MET A 25 3.64 -10.27 0.27
N GLY A 26 3.61 -9.87 1.55
CA GLY A 26 3.29 -8.50 1.97
C GLY A 26 4.25 -7.49 1.35
N VAL A 27 5.56 -7.69 1.49
CA VAL A 27 6.59 -6.79 0.94
C VAL A 27 6.55 -6.79 -0.59
N THR A 28 6.49 -7.95 -1.23
CA THR A 28 6.48 -8.03 -2.71
C THR A 28 5.22 -7.45 -3.33
N SER A 29 4.08 -7.49 -2.63
CA SER A 29 2.84 -6.84 -3.09
C SER A 29 2.92 -5.31 -3.13
N LEU A 30 3.89 -4.69 -2.44
CA LEU A 30 4.12 -3.26 -2.48
C LEU A 30 4.89 -2.83 -3.74
N PHE A 31 5.63 -3.75 -4.38
CA PHE A 31 6.35 -3.45 -5.61
C PHE A 31 5.37 -3.23 -6.77
N GLY A 32 5.59 -2.15 -7.53
CA GLY A 32 4.71 -1.75 -8.63
C GLY A 32 3.53 -0.86 -8.21
N ILE A 33 3.37 -0.57 -6.92
CA ILE A 33 2.40 0.42 -6.45
C ILE A 33 3.04 1.81 -6.56
N GLN A 34 2.53 2.63 -7.49
CA GLN A 34 3.03 3.99 -7.74
C GLN A 34 3.02 4.89 -6.49
N LEU A 35 2.10 4.68 -5.55
CA LEU A 35 2.10 5.40 -4.27
C LEU A 35 3.34 5.08 -3.44
N PHE A 36 3.71 3.81 -3.34
CA PHE A 36 4.87 3.37 -2.56
C PHE A 36 6.17 3.92 -3.15
N ASP A 37 6.29 3.92 -4.48
CA ASP A 37 7.41 4.55 -5.19
C ASP A 37 7.51 6.05 -4.88
N ARG A 38 6.38 6.76 -4.83
CA ARG A 38 6.36 8.19 -4.46
C ARG A 38 6.70 8.44 -2.99
N ILE A 39 6.33 7.53 -2.09
CA ILE A 39 6.72 7.59 -0.68
C ILE A 39 8.23 7.43 -0.54
N LEU A 40 8.83 6.48 -1.27
CA LEU A 40 10.29 6.32 -1.34
C LEU A 40 10.98 7.58 -1.88
N LEU A 41 10.38 8.24 -2.88
CA LEU A 41 10.88 9.52 -3.39
C LEU A 41 10.79 10.67 -2.37
N LEU A 42 9.92 10.62 -1.35
CA LEU A 42 9.93 11.61 -0.25
C LEU A 42 11.20 11.50 0.59
N LEU A 43 11.73 10.29 0.74
CA LEU A 43 12.90 9.99 1.57
C LEU A 43 14.21 10.10 0.77
N MET A 44 14.12 10.15 -0.57
CA MET A 44 15.27 10.26 -1.46
C MET A 44 15.66 11.72 -1.70
N PRO A 45 16.96 12.07 -1.67
CA PRO A 45 17.39 13.43 -2.03
C PRO A 45 17.07 13.73 -3.50
N PRO A 46 16.69 14.97 -3.85
CA PRO A 46 16.35 15.36 -5.23
C PRO A 46 17.44 15.06 -6.28
N LYS A 47 18.71 14.97 -5.83
CA LYS A 47 19.87 14.65 -6.67
C LYS A 47 19.85 13.22 -7.23
N TYR A 48 19.16 12.29 -6.55
CA TYR A 48 19.08 10.87 -6.94
C TYR A 48 17.75 10.50 -7.59
N HIS A 49 16.91 11.48 -7.89
CA HIS A 49 15.62 11.22 -8.51
C HIS A 49 15.78 10.47 -9.84
N PRO A 50 15.09 9.33 -10.03
CA PRO A 50 15.10 8.61 -11.30
C PRO A 50 14.43 9.46 -12.39
N LYS A 51 14.82 9.21 -13.65
CA LYS A 51 14.31 9.93 -14.84
C LYS A 51 12.91 9.45 -15.24
N GLU A 52 11.98 9.49 -14.29
CA GLU A 52 10.60 9.10 -14.52
C GLU A 52 9.76 10.29 -15.04
N ALA A 53 8.80 10.03 -15.94
CA ALA A 53 7.99 11.07 -16.58
C ALA A 53 7.17 11.90 -15.57
N TYR A 54 6.80 11.31 -14.43
CA TYR A 54 6.08 12.01 -13.36
C TYR A 54 6.99 12.83 -12.43
N VAL A 55 8.31 12.61 -12.44
CA VAL A 55 9.28 13.43 -11.66
C VAL A 55 9.79 14.61 -12.49
N THR A 56 9.84 14.43 -13.81
CA THR A 56 10.36 15.43 -14.75
C THR A 56 9.31 16.45 -15.20
N ARG A 57 8.02 16.08 -15.23
CA ARG A 57 6.94 16.96 -15.73
C ARG A 57 6.26 17.84 -14.67
N VAL A 58 6.29 17.44 -13.39
CA VAL A 58 5.62 18.19 -12.32
C VAL A 58 6.61 18.62 -11.24
N LYS A 59 6.41 19.83 -10.70
CA LYS A 59 7.24 20.38 -9.62
C LYS A 59 7.22 19.43 -8.42
N THR A 60 8.39 19.11 -7.87
CA THR A 60 8.59 18.17 -6.76
C THR A 60 7.69 18.48 -5.55
N TRP A 61 7.51 19.76 -5.22
CA TRP A 61 6.61 20.20 -4.14
C TRP A 61 5.14 19.79 -4.33
N ARG A 62 4.61 19.88 -5.56
CA ARG A 62 3.21 19.47 -5.86
C ARG A 62 3.04 17.96 -5.74
N MET A 63 4.08 17.19 -6.09
CA MET A 63 4.09 15.75 -5.90
C MET A 63 4.06 15.39 -4.41
N HIS A 64 4.88 16.06 -3.59
CA HIS A 64 4.91 15.82 -2.15
C HIS A 64 3.56 16.14 -1.48
N LEU A 65 2.93 17.27 -1.83
CA LEU A 65 1.60 17.62 -1.34
C LEU A 65 0.56 16.55 -1.68
N PHE A 66 0.52 16.08 -2.93
CA PHE A 66 -0.42 15.03 -3.34
C PHE A 66 -0.18 13.72 -2.58
N THR A 67 1.10 13.34 -2.41
CA THR A 67 1.47 12.10 -1.71
C THR A 67 1.13 12.17 -0.22
N LEU A 68 1.34 13.32 0.43
CA LEU A 68 0.92 13.55 1.83
C LEU A 68 -0.59 13.45 2.00
N THR A 69 -1.38 14.06 1.10
CA THR A 69 -2.84 13.93 1.15
C THR A 69 -3.26 12.47 0.98
N GLN A 70 -2.63 11.71 0.07
CA GLN A 70 -2.92 10.28 -0.07
C GLN A 70 -2.56 9.47 1.19
N ILE A 71 -1.46 9.79 1.87
CA ILE A 71 -1.09 9.17 3.15
C ILE A 71 -2.13 9.48 4.23
N LEU A 72 -2.61 10.72 4.33
CA LEU A 72 -3.66 11.10 5.30
C LEU A 72 -4.96 10.33 5.07
N VAL A 73 -5.36 10.16 3.81
CA VAL A 73 -6.55 9.38 3.44
C VAL A 73 -6.36 7.90 3.78
N LEU A 74 -5.17 7.34 3.56
CA LEU A 74 -4.83 5.98 3.98
C LEU A 74 -4.88 5.80 5.50
N ALA A 75 -4.40 6.79 6.26
CA ALA A 75 -4.48 6.78 7.72
C ALA A 75 -5.94 6.83 8.20
N LEU A 76 -6.79 7.65 7.56
CA LEU A 76 -8.23 7.69 7.83
C LEU A 76 -8.88 6.33 7.56
N LEU A 77 -8.60 5.72 6.41
CA LEU A 77 -9.10 4.39 6.05
C LEU A 77 -8.64 3.32 7.05
N TRP A 78 -7.39 3.39 7.51
CA TRP A 78 -6.88 2.52 8.56
C TRP A 78 -7.68 2.69 9.85
N GLY A 79 -7.91 3.94 10.29
CA GLY A 79 -8.69 4.24 11.49
C GLY A 79 -10.11 3.67 11.41
N VAL A 80 -10.79 3.85 10.28
CA VAL A 80 -12.14 3.29 10.04
C VAL A 80 -12.09 1.77 10.06
N LYS A 81 -11.10 1.14 9.41
CA LYS A 81 -10.91 -0.32 9.41
C LYS A 81 -10.70 -0.88 10.81
N ALA A 82 -9.94 -0.20 11.66
CA ALA A 82 -9.66 -0.62 13.04
C ALA A 82 -10.86 -0.42 13.98
N SER A 83 -11.82 0.40 13.58
CA SER A 83 -13.03 0.68 14.37
C SER A 83 -14.17 -0.32 14.10
N PRO A 84 -15.21 -0.36 14.96
CA PRO A 84 -16.43 -1.12 14.69
C PRO A 84 -17.17 -0.65 13.43
N ALA A 85 -16.86 0.55 12.92
CA ALA A 85 -17.39 1.10 11.69
C ALA A 85 -16.67 0.58 10.43
N SER A 86 -15.97 -0.55 10.49
CA SER A 86 -15.27 -1.16 9.35
C SER A 86 -16.20 -1.49 8.16
N LEU A 87 -17.51 -1.66 8.39
CA LEU A 87 -18.54 -1.78 7.35
C LEU A 87 -18.66 -0.50 6.48
N ALA A 88 -18.22 0.65 6.97
CA ALA A 88 -18.23 1.92 6.25
C ALA A 88 -17.06 2.10 5.27
N LEU A 89 -16.07 1.21 5.30
CA LEU A 89 -14.85 1.26 4.49
C LEU A 89 -15.09 1.42 2.97
N PRO A 90 -16.02 0.70 2.31
CA PRO A 90 -16.31 0.94 0.88
C PRO A 90 -16.81 2.35 0.58
N PHE A 91 -17.57 2.98 1.48
CA PHE A 91 -18.05 4.35 1.29
C PHE A 91 -16.92 5.37 1.41
N VAL A 92 -16.03 5.19 2.39
CA VAL A 92 -14.85 6.04 2.56
C VAL A 92 -13.92 5.90 1.36
N LEU A 93 -13.75 4.68 0.82
CA LEU A 93 -12.99 4.44 -0.41
C LEU A 93 -13.58 5.19 -1.61
N ILE A 94 -14.90 5.14 -1.81
CA ILE A 94 -15.55 5.87 -2.92
C ILE A 94 -15.33 7.38 -2.79
N LEU A 95 -15.38 7.92 -1.56
CA LEU A 95 -15.12 9.33 -1.28
C LEU A 95 -13.69 9.78 -1.69
N THR A 96 -12.73 8.86 -1.73
CA THR A 96 -11.35 9.19 -2.16
C THR A 96 -11.24 9.49 -3.67
N VAL A 97 -12.17 8.98 -4.49
CA VAL A 97 -12.18 9.19 -5.94
C VAL A 97 -12.41 10.65 -6.33
N PRO A 98 -13.46 11.35 -5.86
CA PRO A 98 -13.63 12.77 -6.14
C PRO A 98 -12.51 13.61 -5.53
N LEU A 99 -12.06 13.29 -4.30
CA LEU A 99 -10.94 13.98 -3.66
C LEU A 99 -9.69 14.01 -4.56
N ARG A 100 -9.38 12.88 -5.22
CA ARG A 100 -8.28 12.77 -6.18
C ARG A 100 -8.51 13.55 -7.48
N ARG A 101 -9.75 13.76 -7.89
CA ARG A 101 -10.09 14.46 -9.15
C ARG A 101 -10.04 15.98 -9.00
N PHE A 102 -10.24 16.50 -7.78
CA PHE A 102 -10.21 17.93 -7.49
C PHE A 102 -8.82 18.47 -7.09
N LEU A 103 -7.87 17.59 -6.73
CA LEU A 103 -6.47 17.88 -6.42
C LEU A 103 -5.56 17.70 -7.64
#